data_AF-A0A8W8J624-F1
#
_entry.id   AF-A0A8W8J624-F1
#
_cell.length_a   1.000
_cell.length_b   1.000
_cell.length_c   1.000
_cell.angle_alpha   90.00
_cell.angle_beta   90.00
_cell.angle_gamma   90.00
#
_symmetry.space_group_name_H-M   'P 1'
#
loop_
_entity.id
_entity.type
_entity.pdbx_description
1 polymer ?
#
loop_
_entity_poly.entity_id
_entity_poly.type
_entity_poly.pdbx_seq_one_letter_code
_entity_poly.pdbx_strand_id
1 'polypeptide(L)'
;DVINQVVEVLITIHLILGLLIVINPFCQELESYARVPRHFTWKRCVFRSVVVIVILFVAESIPKFGAILSLVGGSTVTLLAYICPSLFYLKLKSVRQEDMVEIVNGHSVDSISLTQDKSQGLPLWVKVMNIEIILLGTVAGIASTYSAIKSIINSNFSKPCYL
;
A
#
# COMPACT_ATOMS: atom_id res chain seq x y z
N ASP A 1 34.77 -9.72 11.57
CA ASP A 1 33.99 -10.98 11.69
C ASP A 1 32.96 -10.93 12.81
N VAL A 2 33.36 -10.76 14.08
CA VAL A 2 32.42 -10.75 15.22
C VAL A 2 31.33 -9.67 15.10
N ILE A 3 31.67 -8.46 14.66
CA ILE A 3 30.67 -7.37 14.49
C ILE A 3 29.61 -7.74 13.44
N ASN A 4 30.02 -8.32 12.31
CA ASN A 4 29.09 -8.73 11.25
C ASN A 4 28.15 -9.84 11.72
N GLN A 5 28.68 -10.82 12.48
CA GLN A 5 27.86 -11.89 13.07
C GLN A 5 26.84 -11.32 14.07
N VAL A 6 27.26 -10.38 14.93
CA VAL A 6 26.36 -9.73 15.88
C VAL A 6 25.26 -8.96 15.15
N VAL A 7 25.59 -8.21 14.10
CA VAL A 7 24.62 -7.47 13.28
C VAL A 7 23.65 -8.43 12.58
N GLU A 8 24.14 -9.52 12.00
CA GLU A 8 23.31 -10.52 11.33
C GLU A 8 22.32 -11.19 12.28
N VAL A 9 22.77 -11.59 13.47
CA VAL A 9 21.89 -12.16 14.51
C VAL A 9 20.85 -11.13 14.96
N LEU A 10 21.27 -9.88 15.18
CA LEU A 10 20.36 -8.82 15.61
C LEU A 10 19.28 -8.51 14.55
N ILE A 11 19.66 -8.42 13.28
CA ILE A 11 18.72 -8.24 12.15
C ILE A 11 17.79 -9.45 12.05
N THR A 12 18.31 -10.67 12.20
CA THR A 12 17.49 -11.89 12.15
C THR A 12 16.44 -11.88 13.26
N ILE A 13 16.81 -11.57 14.50
CA ILE A 13 15.87 -11.45 15.62
C ILE A 13 14.83 -10.35 15.34
N HIS A 14 15.27 -9.18 14.86
CA HIS A 14 14.37 -8.08 14.50
C HIS A 14 13.34 -8.49 13.44
N LEU A 15 13.78 -9.15 12.37
CA LEU A 15 12.91 -9.60 11.28
C LEU A 15 11.94 -10.69 11.72
N ILE A 16 12.38 -11.65 12.54
CA ILE A 16 11.49 -12.69 13.09
C ILE A 16 10.40 -12.06 13.95
N LEU A 17 10.76 -11.16 14.87
CA LEU A 17 9.79 -10.47 15.72
C LEU A 17 8.85 -9.58 14.90
N GLY A 18 9.38 -8.86 13.91
CA GLY A 18 8.59 -8.05 12.98
C GLY A 18 7.60 -8.89 12.18
N LEU A 19 8.02 -10.05 11.67
CA LEU A 19 7.15 -10.99 10.96
C LEU A 19 6.00 -11.47 11.86
N LEU A 20 6.27 -11.83 13.11
CA LEU A 20 5.25 -12.26 14.07
C LEU A 20 4.19 -11.17 14.33
N ILE A 21 4.61 -9.91 14.41
CA ILE A 21 3.70 -8.78 14.61
C ILE A 21 2.84 -8.55 13.35
N VAL A 22 3.45 -8.57 12.17
CA VAL A 22 2.78 -8.25 10.90
C VAL A 22 1.86 -9.37 10.42
N ILE A 23 2.25 -10.63 10.61
CA ILE A 23 1.48 -11.78 10.11
C ILE A 23 0.14 -11.93 10.83
N ASN A 24 0.02 -11.49 12.08
CA ASN A 24 -1.20 -11.64 12.85
C ASN A 24 -2.39 -10.83 12.27
N PRO A 25 -2.31 -9.49 12.08
CA PRO A 25 -3.38 -8.74 11.43
C PRO A 25 -3.55 -9.15 9.96
N PHE A 26 -2.48 -9.53 9.25
CA PHE A 26 -2.57 -10.04 7.88
C PHE A 26 -3.46 -11.30 7.79
N CYS A 27 -3.22 -12.29 8.66
CA CYS A 27 -4.05 -13.48 8.74
C CYS A 27 -5.49 -13.16 9.15
N GLN A 28 -5.70 -12.17 10.03
CA GLN A 28 -7.06 -11.76 10.43
C GLN A 28 -7.84 -11.14 9.27
N GLU A 29 -7.17 -10.38 8.41
CA GLU A 29 -7.77 -9.80 7.20
C GLU A 29 -8.14 -10.89 6.19
N LEU A 30 -7.22 -11.84 5.95
CA LEU A 30 -7.50 -12.99 5.09
C LEU A 30 -8.59 -13.92 5.65
N GLU A 31 -8.63 -14.13 6.96
CA GLU A 31 -9.70 -14.88 7.65
C GLU A 31 -11.06 -14.18 7.46
N SER A 32 -11.08 -12.84 7.52
CA SER A 32 -12.28 -12.03 7.25
C SER A 32 -12.76 -12.19 5.81
N TYR A 33 -11.84 -12.11 4.84
CA TYR A 33 -12.15 -12.32 3.43
C TYR A 33 -12.65 -13.75 3.14
N ALA A 34 -12.03 -14.75 3.76
CA ALA A 34 -12.41 -16.16 3.64
C ALA A 34 -13.63 -16.54 4.51
N ARG A 35 -14.27 -15.57 5.20
CA ARG A 35 -15.40 -15.77 6.13
C ARG A 35 -15.15 -16.88 7.16
N VAL A 36 -13.92 -17.01 7.64
CA VAL A 36 -13.58 -17.98 8.68
C VAL A 36 -14.16 -17.49 10.01
N PRO A 37 -14.89 -18.34 10.76
CA PRO A 37 -15.45 -17.93 12.05
C PRO A 37 -14.35 -17.50 13.03
N ARG A 38 -14.57 -16.40 13.76
CA ARG A 38 -13.59 -15.84 14.72
C ARG A 38 -13.46 -16.64 16.02
N HIS A 39 -14.21 -17.73 16.20
CA HIS A 39 -14.04 -18.62 17.34
C HIS A 39 -12.78 -19.49 17.16
N PHE A 40 -12.22 -20.00 18.25
CA PHE A 40 -11.06 -20.91 18.19
C PHE A 40 -11.45 -22.26 17.57
N THR A 41 -11.42 -22.33 16.24
CA THR A 41 -11.61 -23.57 15.49
C THR A 41 -10.26 -24.08 15.00
N TRP A 42 -10.08 -25.40 14.92
CA TRP A 42 -8.90 -26.00 14.28
C TRP A 42 -8.69 -25.52 12.83
N LYS A 43 -9.79 -25.16 12.14
CA LYS A 43 -9.78 -24.50 10.82
C LYS A 43 -8.91 -23.25 10.77
N ARG A 44 -8.84 -22.48 11.86
CA ARG A 44 -8.03 -21.26 11.96
C ARG A 44 -6.53 -21.58 12.02
N CYS A 45 -6.14 -22.60 12.78
CA CYS A 45 -4.75 -23.07 12.80
C CYS A 45 -4.32 -23.54 11.42
N VAL A 46 -5.14 -24.36 10.76
CA VAL A 46 -4.85 -24.84 9.39
C VAL A 46 -4.72 -23.66 8.42
N PHE A 47 -5.66 -22.71 8.44
CA PHE A 47 -5.61 -21.54 7.56
C PHE A 47 -4.34 -20.71 7.76
N ARG A 48 -3.97 -20.39 9.00
CA ARG A 48 -2.74 -19.64 9.31
C ARG A 48 -1.48 -20.40 8.89
N SER A 49 -1.42 -21.70 9.13
CA SER A 49 -0.30 -22.54 8.67
C SER A 49 -0.19 -22.54 7.15
N VAL A 50 -1.30 -22.67 6.42
CA VAL A 50 -1.31 -22.59 4.95
C VAL A 50 -0.81 -21.24 4.46
N VAL A 51 -1.27 -20.12 5.05
CA VAL A 51 -0.81 -18.78 4.68
C VAL A 51 0.71 -18.64 4.86
N VAL A 52 1.25 -19.08 6.00
CA VAL A 52 2.69 -19.02 6.27
C VAL A 52 3.48 -19.92 5.32
N ILE A 53 2.98 -21.13 5.01
CA ILE A 53 3.61 -22.04 4.05
C ILE A 53 3.67 -21.39 2.66
N VAL A 54 2.59 -20.74 2.21
CA VAL A 54 2.57 -20.03 0.93
C VAL A 54 3.59 -18.88 0.91
N ILE A 55 3.69 -18.12 1.99
CA ILE A 55 4.69 -17.04 2.12
C ILE A 55 6.12 -17.61 2.04
N LEU A 56 6.41 -18.70 2.76
CA LEU A 56 7.71 -19.36 2.73
C LEU A 56 8.03 -19.91 1.33
N PHE A 57 7.07 -20.53 0.66
CA PHE A 57 7.24 -21.02 -0.70
C PHE A 57 7.62 -19.89 -1.67
N VAL A 58 6.97 -18.73 -1.58
CA VAL A 58 7.31 -17.56 -2.39
C VAL A 58 8.70 -17.02 -2.03
N ALA A 59 9.04 -16.98 -0.74
CA ALA A 59 10.34 -16.52 -0.25
C ALA A 59 11.50 -17.41 -0.72
N GLU A 60 11.31 -18.74 -0.74
CA GLU A 60 12.32 -19.69 -1.22
C GLU A 60 12.42 -19.76 -2.74
N SER A 61 11.32 -19.49 -3.44
CA SER A 61 11.28 -19.55 -4.92
C SER A 61 12.06 -18.43 -5.59
N ILE A 62 12.23 -17.27 -4.93
CA ILE A 62 12.85 -16.10 -5.53
C ILE A 62 14.15 -15.75 -4.76
N PRO A 63 15.34 -16.09 -5.31
CA PRO A 63 16.62 -15.93 -4.62
C PRO A 63 17.04 -14.47 -4.42
N LYS A 64 16.34 -13.52 -5.05
CA LYS A 64 16.63 -12.08 -5.04
C LYS A 64 15.56 -11.32 -4.24
N PHE A 65 15.61 -11.41 -2.91
CA PHE A 65 14.71 -10.68 -2.00
C PHE A 65 14.60 -9.18 -2.32
N GLY A 66 15.72 -8.55 -2.68
CA GLY A 66 15.74 -7.12 -3.04
C GLY A 66 14.88 -6.77 -4.26
N ALA A 67 14.76 -7.66 -5.24
CA ALA A 67 13.93 -7.42 -6.42
C ALA A 67 12.43 -7.50 -6.09
N ILE A 68 12.02 -8.47 -5.26
CA ILE A 68 10.64 -8.58 -4.77
C ILE A 68 10.28 -7.37 -3.91
N LEU A 69 11.16 -7.00 -2.97
CA LEU A 69 10.97 -5.85 -2.10
C LEU A 69 10.84 -4.55 -2.92
N SER A 70 11.66 -4.40 -3.96
CA SER A 70 11.59 -3.25 -4.88
C SER A 70 10.33 -3.25 -5.73
N LEU A 71 9.86 -4.43 -6.17
CA LEU A 71 8.63 -4.57 -6.94
C LEU A 71 7.41 -4.22 -6.10
N VAL A 72 7.24 -4.91 -4.97
CA VAL A 72 6.11 -4.73 -4.05
C VAL A 72 6.15 -3.35 -3.42
N GLY A 73 7.32 -2.89 -3.00
CA GLY A 73 7.53 -1.56 -2.43
C GLY A 73 7.27 -0.47 -3.47
N GLY A 74 7.85 -0.57 -4.67
CA GLY A 74 7.65 0.42 -5.73
C GLY A 74 6.19 0.55 -6.14
N SER A 75 5.49 -0.56 -6.37
CA SER A 75 4.07 -0.52 -6.76
C SER A 75 3.17 -0.04 -5.62
N THR A 76 3.36 -0.57 -4.41
CA THR A 76 2.47 -0.30 -3.27
C THR A 76 2.68 1.09 -2.70
N VAL A 77 3.94 1.54 -2.59
CA VAL A 77 4.25 2.90 -2.12
C VAL A 77 3.79 3.93 -3.14
N THR A 78 3.98 3.73 -4.45
CA THR A 78 3.41 4.64 -5.46
C THR A 78 1.90 4.75 -5.32
N LEU A 79 1.20 3.61 -5.20
CA LEU A 79 -0.25 3.62 -5.09
C LEU A 79 -0.73 4.27 -3.78
N LEU A 80 -0.18 3.86 -2.64
CA LEU A 80 -0.67 4.27 -1.32
C LEU A 80 -0.15 5.63 -0.85
N ALA A 81 1.05 6.04 -1.27
CA ALA A 81 1.67 7.29 -0.80
C ALA A 81 1.50 8.47 -1.78
N TYR A 82 1.31 8.21 -3.08
CA TYR A 82 1.16 9.27 -4.08
C TYR A 82 -0.24 9.30 -4.69
N ILE A 83 -0.71 8.18 -5.24
CA ILE A 83 -1.96 8.15 -6.03
C ILE A 83 -3.18 8.25 -5.11
N CYS A 84 -3.29 7.36 -4.13
CA CYS A 84 -4.43 7.23 -3.22
C CYS A 84 -4.74 8.52 -2.44
N PRO A 85 -3.78 9.15 -1.71
CA PRO A 85 -4.05 10.36 -0.94
C PRO A 85 -4.45 11.53 -1.85
N SER A 86 -3.80 11.72 -2.99
CA SER A 86 -4.14 12.80 -3.92
C SER A 86 -5.50 12.59 -4.59
N LEU A 87 -5.84 11.35 -4.98
CA LEU A 87 -7.15 11.05 -5.55
C LEU A 87 -8.27 11.23 -4.52
N PHE A 88 -8.09 10.73 -3.30
CA PHE A 88 -9.09 10.90 -2.23
C PHE A 88 -9.26 12.37 -1.86
N TYR A 89 -8.18 13.14 -1.78
CA TYR A 89 -8.25 14.58 -1.54
C TYR A 89 -9.08 15.30 -2.62
N LEU A 90 -8.81 15.02 -3.90
CA LEU A 90 -9.55 15.64 -5.01
C LEU A 90 -11.02 15.19 -5.06
N LYS A 91 -11.29 13.90 -4.83
CA LYS A 91 -12.65 13.35 -4.81
C LYS A 91 -13.49 13.92 -3.68
N LEU A 92 -12.96 13.99 -2.46
CA LEU A 92 -13.65 14.56 -1.31
C LEU A 92 -13.97 16.05 -1.50
N LYS A 93 -13.05 16.81 -2.10
CA LYS A 93 -13.28 18.21 -2.46
C LYS A 93 -14.33 18.38 -3.56
N SER A 94 -14.37 17.50 -4.56
CA SER A 94 -15.36 17.54 -5.65
C SER A 94 -16.77 17.29 -5.13
N VAL A 95 -16.95 16.23 -4.32
CA VAL A 95 -18.25 15.89 -3.71
C VAL A 95 -18.74 17.03 -2.84
N ARG A 96 -17.87 17.59 -1.97
CA ARG A 96 -18.22 18.74 -1.14
C ARG A 96 -18.68 19.96 -1.94
N GLN A 97 -18.15 20.15 -3.15
CA GLN A 97 -18.52 21.28 -4.01
C GLN A 97 -19.88 21.06 -4.68
N GLU A 98 -20.19 19.83 -5.08
CA GLU A 98 -21.50 19.47 -5.67
C GLU A 98 -22.64 19.66 -4.65
N ASP A 99 -22.47 19.18 -3.42
CA ASP A 99 -23.46 19.31 -2.33
C ASP A 99 -23.80 20.79 -2.02
N MET A 100 -22.81 21.69 -2.10
CA MET A 100 -23.01 23.12 -1.84
C MET A 100 -23.76 23.84 -2.97
N VAL A 101 -23.61 23.40 -4.23
CA VAL A 101 -24.25 24.03 -5.39
C VAL A 101 -25.75 23.71 -5.43
N GLU A 102 -26.15 22.50 -5.04
CA GLU A 102 -27.56 22.10 -4.98
C GLU A 102 -28.34 22.89 -3.91
N ILE A 103 -27.75 23.11 -2.73
CA ILE A 103 -28.36 23.90 -1.65
C ILE A 103 -28.60 25.36 -2.05
N VAL A 104 -27.65 25.98 -2.77
CA VAL A 104 -27.77 27.38 -3.21
C VAL A 104 -28.79 27.54 -4.32
N ASN A 105 -28.87 26.60 -5.27
CA ASN A 105 -29.84 26.66 -6.36
C ASN A 105 -31.29 26.42 -5.91
N GLY A 106 -31.51 25.85 -4.72
CA GLY A 106 -32.84 25.60 -4.16
C GLY A 106 -33.39 26.67 -3.20
N HIS A 107 -32.60 27.68 -2.81
CA HIS A 107 -33.01 28.66 -1.78
C HIS A 107 -32.86 30.11 -2.29
N SER A 108 -33.98 30.84 -2.36
CA SER A 108 -34.01 32.28 -2.66
C SER A 108 -33.23 33.07 -1.60
N VAL A 109 -32.15 33.70 -2.06
CA VAL A 109 -31.10 34.34 -1.25
C VAL A 109 -31.58 35.65 -0.65
N ASP A 110 -31.83 35.67 0.66
CA ASP A 110 -31.85 36.87 1.50
C ASP A 110 -31.24 36.55 2.88
N SER A 111 -29.91 36.49 2.94
CA SER A 111 -29.05 36.73 4.13
C SER A 111 -27.58 36.47 3.77
N ILE A 112 -27.11 37.30 2.86
CA ILE A 112 -25.71 37.45 2.46
C ILE A 112 -24.97 38.11 3.62
N SER A 113 -24.44 37.38 4.62
CA SER A 113 -23.39 37.97 5.49
C SER A 113 -22.54 37.04 6.38
N LEU A 114 -22.87 35.76 6.58
CA LEU A 114 -22.06 34.91 7.50
C LEU A 114 -21.48 33.63 6.88
N THR A 115 -21.76 33.36 5.61
CA THR A 115 -21.28 32.15 4.90
C THR A 115 -20.22 32.47 3.84
N GLN A 116 -19.73 33.71 3.79
CA GLN A 116 -18.75 34.20 2.82
C GLN A 116 -17.30 33.73 3.09
N ASP A 117 -17.06 32.72 3.92
CA ASP A 117 -15.76 32.05 3.92
C ASP A 117 -15.71 30.98 2.81
N LYS A 118 -15.40 31.48 1.61
CA LYS A 118 -14.80 30.73 0.50
C LYS A 118 -15.50 29.44 0.10
N SER A 119 -16.55 29.62 -0.69
CA SER A 119 -16.71 28.90 -1.96
C SER A 119 -15.60 29.30 -2.96
N GLN A 120 -14.33 29.28 -2.53
CA GLN A 120 -13.22 29.27 -3.47
C GLN A 120 -12.98 27.81 -3.82
N GLY A 121 -13.40 27.42 -5.03
CA GLY A 121 -12.97 26.18 -5.65
C GLY A 121 -11.46 25.99 -5.45
N LEU A 122 -11.04 24.73 -5.29
CA LEU A 122 -9.67 24.38 -4.93
C LEU A 122 -8.66 25.21 -5.76
N PRO A 123 -7.78 26.02 -5.14
CA PRO A 123 -6.91 26.94 -5.86
C PRO A 123 -6.11 26.17 -6.91
N LEU A 124 -5.98 26.75 -8.11
CA LEU A 124 -5.39 26.07 -9.27
C LEU A 124 -4.01 25.47 -8.96
N TRP A 125 -3.20 26.16 -8.16
CA TRP A 125 -1.91 25.68 -7.68
C TRP A 125 -1.99 24.34 -6.93
N VAL A 126 -3.01 24.14 -6.09
CA VAL A 126 -3.19 22.88 -5.34
C VAL A 126 -3.66 21.75 -6.27
N LYS A 127 -4.49 22.05 -7.28
CA LYS A 127 -4.85 21.06 -8.31
C LYS A 127 -3.63 20.62 -9.11
N VAL A 128 -2.84 21.58 -9.58
CA VAL A 128 -1.61 21.33 -10.34
C VAL A 128 -0.61 20.52 -9.52
N MET A 129 -0.35 20.90 -8.28
CA MET A 129 0.55 20.16 -7.39
C MET A 129 0.10 18.70 -7.16
N ASN A 130 -1.21 18.44 -6.98
CA ASN A 130 -1.71 17.08 -6.82
C ASN A 130 -1.55 16.25 -8.11
N ILE A 131 -1.81 16.84 -9.27
CA ILE A 131 -1.61 16.16 -10.56
C ILE A 131 -0.12 15.87 -10.79
N GLU A 132 0.76 16.81 -10.45
CA GLU A 132 2.20 16.64 -10.55
C GLU A 132 2.71 15.50 -9.66
N ILE A 133 2.26 15.43 -8.40
CA ILE A 133 2.59 14.34 -7.46
C ILE A 133 2.14 12.98 -8.03
N ILE A 134 0.94 12.91 -8.61
CA ILE A 134 0.42 11.69 -9.25
C ILE A 134 1.30 11.31 -10.45
N LEU A 135 1.66 12.26 -11.31
CA LEU A 135 2.49 12.01 -12.49
C LEU A 135 3.90 11.53 -12.09
N LEU A 136 4.58 12.26 -11.21
CA LEU A 136 5.91 11.89 -10.72
C LEU A 136 5.89 10.53 -10.02
N GLY A 137 4.90 10.30 -9.15
CA GLY A 137 4.72 9.02 -8.46
C GLY A 137 4.48 7.86 -9.43
N THR A 138 3.67 8.07 -10.46
CA THR A 138 3.37 7.05 -11.48
C THR A 138 4.61 6.73 -12.33
N VAL A 139 5.35 7.73 -12.79
CA VAL A 139 6.58 7.53 -13.57
C VAL A 139 7.64 6.79 -12.73
N ALA A 140 7.85 7.21 -11.48
CA ALA A 140 8.78 6.55 -10.57
C ALA A 140 8.34 5.11 -10.23
N GLY A 141 7.05 4.89 -10.03
CA GLY A 141 6.46 3.58 -9.76
C GLY A 141 6.64 2.62 -10.95
N ILE A 142 6.36 3.08 -12.17
CA ILE A 142 6.55 2.28 -13.39
C ILE A 142 8.04 1.95 -13.60
N ALA A 143 8.93 2.94 -13.45
CA ALA A 143 10.36 2.74 -13.64
C ALA A 143 10.95 1.73 -12.64
N SER A 144 10.58 1.84 -11.36
CA SER A 144 11.01 0.90 -10.31
C SER A 144 10.45 -0.51 -10.53
N THR A 145 9.16 -0.63 -10.85
CA THR A 145 8.49 -1.91 -11.15
C THR A 145 9.14 -2.59 -12.36
N TYR A 146 9.39 -1.84 -13.45
CA TYR A 146 10.02 -2.38 -14.65
C TYR A 146 11.44 -2.86 -14.39
N SER A 147 12.23 -2.08 -13.65
CA SER A 147 13.59 -2.46 -13.25
C SER A 147 13.60 -3.74 -12.41
N ALA A 148 12.67 -3.86 -11.46
CA ALA A 148 12.52 -5.03 -10.62
C ALA A 148 12.11 -6.27 -11.42
N ILE A 149 11.13 -6.17 -12.32
CA ILE A 149 10.71 -7.27 -13.21
C ILE A 149 11.88 -7.73 -14.08
N LYS A 150 12.61 -6.80 -14.68
CA LYS A 150 13.79 -7.12 -15.51
C LYS A 150 14.87 -7.84 -14.69
N SER A 151 15.07 -7.46 -13.43
CA SER A 151 16.00 -8.12 -12.51
C SER A 151 15.58 -9.55 -12.17
N ILE A 152 14.28 -9.81 -12.01
CA ILE A 152 13.74 -11.15 -11.75
C ILE A 152 13.93 -12.05 -12.98
N ILE A 153 13.54 -11.57 -14.18
CA ILE A 153 13.54 -12.39 -15.41
C ILE A 153 14.96 -12.68 -15.92
N ASN A 154 15.87 -11.70 -15.85
CA ASN A 154 17.24 -11.87 -16.35
C ASN A 154 18.19 -12.51 -15.33
N SER A 155 17.69 -12.83 -14.13
CA SER A 155 18.50 -13.58 -13.18
C SER A 155 18.66 -15.02 -13.69
N ASN A 156 19.91 -15.42 -13.97
CA ASN A 156 20.23 -16.83 -14.19
C ASN A 156 19.61 -17.60 -13.03
N PHE A 157 18.63 -18.46 -13.30
CA PHE A 157 17.96 -19.28 -12.31
C PHE A 157 19.00 -20.20 -11.65
N SER A 158 19.72 -19.67 -10.66
CA SER A 158 20.34 -20.50 -9.64
C SER A 158 19.20 -21.30 -9.05
N LYS A 159 19.36 -22.62 -9.02
CA LYS A 159 18.30 -23.57 -8.64
C LYS A 159 17.57 -23.05 -7.40
N PRO A 160 16.22 -23.14 -7.37
CA PRO A 160 15.48 -22.68 -6.20
C PRO A 160 15.96 -23.45 -4.97
N CYS A 161 16.01 -22.80 -3.81
CA CYS A 161 16.68 -23.32 -2.61
C CYS A 161 16.05 -24.59 -2.00
N TYR A 162 14.97 -25.11 -2.60
CA TYR A 162 14.34 -26.38 -2.28
C TYR A 162 14.85 -27.56 -3.14
N LEU A 163 15.76 -27.33 -4.10
CA LEU A 163 16.39 -28.33 -5.00
C LEU A 163 17.90 -28.46 -4.79
#